data_AF-A0A534NK32-F1
#
_entry.id   AF-A0A534NK32-F1
#
_cell.length_a   1.000
_cell.length_b   1.000
_cell.length_c   1.000
_cell.angle_alpha   90.00
_cell.angle_beta   90.00
_cell.angle_gamma   90.00
#
_symmetry.space_group_name_H-M   'P 1'
#
loop_
_entity.id
_entity.type
_entity.pdbx_description
1 polymer ?
#
loop_
_entity_poly.entity_id
_entity_poly.type
_entity_poly.pdbx_seq_one_letter_code
_entity_poly.pdbx_strand_id
1 'polypeptide(L)'
;MPGTYTIQLTKGSQVYQTKLDIGLDRRAPWNVADRRQQFDAAMKVHELFGEMSDVVERIDSAAAALAQRMKAQPQEGRLAGLATKLEAMKKKIVATKEGGAITGEERIREHTDHLYSALLSWEGKPARYLLERAEALGRELADVRAEFEAVQPQIQTLHLELQPVPSSVPRMAAACLLAREDCDVRREGAAR
;
A
#
# COMPACT_ATOMS: atom_id res chain seq x y z
N MET A 1 -18.21 -2.93 8.38
CA MET A 1 -18.95 -4.18 8.11
C MET A 1 -20.20 -4.19 8.99
N PRO A 2 -21.32 -4.82 8.60
CA PRO A 2 -22.42 -5.06 9.54
C PRO A 2 -21.96 -5.96 10.70
N GLY A 3 -22.42 -5.67 11.91
CA GLY A 3 -22.03 -6.35 13.14
C GLY A 3 -22.28 -5.53 14.40
N THR A 4 -22.05 -6.14 15.55
CA THR A 4 -22.12 -5.48 16.86
C THR A 4 -20.73 -4.94 17.22
N TYR A 5 -20.65 -3.63 17.47
CA TYR A 5 -19.43 -2.93 17.81
C TYR A 5 -19.49 -2.37 19.24
N THR A 6 -18.36 -2.40 19.94
CA THR A 6 -18.23 -1.73 21.23
C THR A 6 -17.68 -0.33 21.02
N ILE A 7 -18.46 0.69 21.39
CA ILE A 7 -18.00 2.07 21.44
C ILE A 7 -17.40 2.32 22.81
N GLN A 8 -16.14 2.75 22.84
CA GLN A 8 -15.43 3.13 24.05
C GLN A 8 -15.18 4.65 24.05
N LEU A 9 -15.64 5.33 25.11
CA LEU A 9 -15.34 6.73 25.37
C LEU A 9 -14.48 6.83 26.63
N THR A 10 -13.29 7.41 26.50
CA THR A 10 -12.40 7.68 27.64
C THR A 10 -12.46 9.16 27.99
N LYS A 11 -12.80 9.48 29.25
CA LYS A 11 -12.80 10.85 29.78
C LYS A 11 -11.93 10.90 31.04
N GLY A 12 -10.72 11.44 30.91
CA GLY A 12 -9.71 11.36 31.98
C GLY A 12 -9.35 9.91 32.29
N SER A 13 -9.49 9.49 33.54
CA SER A 13 -9.29 8.09 33.98
C SER A 13 -10.53 7.19 33.84
N GLN A 14 -11.67 7.72 33.39
CA GLN A 14 -12.92 6.97 33.29
C GLN A 14 -13.12 6.42 31.88
N VAL A 15 -13.54 5.16 31.79
CA VAL A 15 -13.88 4.48 30.54
C VAL A 15 -15.36 4.12 30.54
N TYR A 16 -16.07 4.54 29.49
CA TYR A 16 -17.47 4.24 29.25
C TYR A 16 -17.57 3.35 28.02
N GLN A 17 -18.38 2.29 28.11
CA GLN A 17 -18.59 1.36 27.00
C GLN A 17 -20.08 1.20 26.70
N THR A 18 -20.41 1.15 25.41
CA THR A 18 -21.76 0.80 24.93
C THR A 18 -21.67 -0.05 23.67
N LYS A 19 -22.70 -0.84 23.40
CA LYS A 19 -22.80 -1.64 22.17
C LYS A 19 -23.60 -0.87 21.10
N LEU A 20 -23.13 -0.95 19.86
CA LEU A 20 -23.79 -0.42 18.67
C LEU A 20 -23.96 -1.55 17.65
N ASP A 21 -25.20 -1.84 17.28
CA ASP A 21 -25.50 -2.79 16.22
C ASP A 21 -25.61 -2.07 14.87
N ILE A 22 -24.75 -2.45 13.93
CA ILE A 22 -24.76 -1.95 12.55
C ILE A 22 -25.34 -3.05 11.65
N GLY A 23 -26.52 -2.81 11.08
CA GLY A 23 -27.20 -3.71 10.13
C GLY A 23 -27.04 -3.29 8.67
N LEU A 24 -27.64 -4.06 7.76
CA LEU A 24 -27.86 -3.65 6.37
C LEU A 24 -29.20 -2.91 6.25
N ASP A 25 -29.30 -2.03 5.24
CA ASP A 25 -30.59 -1.50 4.84
C ASP A 25 -31.51 -2.66 4.41
N ARG A 26 -32.73 -2.68 4.93
CA ARG A 26 -33.76 -3.68 4.60
C ARG A 26 -34.13 -3.72 3.12
N ARG A 27 -33.86 -2.63 2.39
CA ARG A 27 -34.10 -2.51 0.94
C ARG A 27 -32.91 -2.96 0.10
N ALA A 28 -31.77 -3.24 0.71
CA ALA A 28 -30.58 -3.65 -0.02
C ALA A 28 -30.85 -4.98 -0.76
N PRO A 29 -30.55 -5.07 -2.07
CA PRO A 29 -30.69 -6.31 -2.82
C PRO A 29 -29.52 -7.29 -2.58
N TRP A 30 -28.62 -6.99 -1.63
CA TRP A 30 -27.46 -7.81 -1.25
C TRP A 30 -27.50 -8.15 0.23
N ASN A 31 -26.77 -9.20 0.61
CA ASN A 31 -26.71 -9.69 1.99
C ASN A 31 -25.35 -9.43 2.66
N VAL A 32 -25.20 -9.87 3.91
CA VAL A 32 -23.98 -9.66 4.71
C VAL A 32 -22.76 -10.37 4.09
N ALA A 33 -22.95 -11.54 3.47
CA ALA A 33 -21.88 -12.27 2.82
C ALA A 33 -21.37 -11.55 1.56
N ASP A 34 -22.29 -10.97 0.77
CA ASP A 34 -21.93 -10.13 -0.37
C ASP A 34 -21.13 -8.91 0.08
N ARG A 35 -21.59 -8.26 1.16
CA ARG A 35 -20.91 -7.10 1.76
C ARG A 35 -19.53 -7.45 2.30
N ARG A 36 -19.36 -8.67 2.83
CA ARG A 36 -18.06 -9.19 3.25
C ARG A 36 -17.12 -9.38 2.05
N GLN A 37 -17.60 -9.99 0.96
CA GLN A 37 -16.80 -10.17 -0.25
C GLN A 37 -16.37 -8.82 -0.86
N GLN A 38 -17.25 -7.83 -0.84
CA GLN A 38 -16.90 -6.48 -1.27
C GLN A 38 -15.82 -5.88 -0.39
N PHE A 39 -16.00 -5.94 0.93
CA PHE A 39 -15.04 -5.41 1.89
C PHE A 39 -13.67 -6.06 1.72
N ASP A 40 -13.61 -7.38 1.61
CA ASP A 40 -12.36 -8.11 1.41
C ASP A 40 -11.68 -7.72 0.08
N ALA A 41 -12.45 -7.52 -1.00
CA ALA A 41 -11.93 -7.04 -2.28
C ALA A 41 -11.38 -5.60 -2.18
N ALA A 42 -12.09 -4.69 -1.50
CA ALA A 42 -11.62 -3.33 -1.26
C ALA A 42 -10.35 -3.30 -0.39
N MET A 43 -10.27 -4.14 0.64
CA MET A 43 -9.09 -4.26 1.49
C MET A 43 -7.88 -4.83 0.74
N LYS A 44 -8.09 -5.78 -0.18
CA LYS A 44 -7.02 -6.28 -1.07
C LYS A 44 -6.44 -5.17 -1.93
N VAL A 45 -7.29 -4.28 -2.47
CA VAL A 45 -6.84 -3.12 -3.25
C VAL A 45 -6.17 -2.07 -2.37
N HIS A 46 -6.65 -1.87 -1.14
CA HIS A 46 -5.99 -1.04 -0.14
C HIS A 46 -4.57 -1.54 0.19
N GLU A 47 -4.40 -2.84 0.43
CA GLU A 47 -3.08 -3.46 0.63
C GLU A 47 -2.16 -3.25 -0.57
N LEU A 48 -2.70 -3.34 -1.79
CA LEU A 48 -1.94 -3.13 -3.01
C LEU A 48 -1.37 -1.70 -3.10
N PHE A 49 -2.09 -0.67 -2.65
CA PHE A 49 -1.53 0.68 -2.54
C PHE A 49 -0.36 0.76 -1.56
N GLY A 50 -0.44 0.02 -0.44
CA GLY A 50 0.65 -0.07 0.52
C GLY A 50 1.89 -0.71 -0.07
N GLU A 51 1.74 -1.85 -0.74
CA GLU A 51 2.84 -2.51 -1.43
C GLU A 51 3.50 -1.62 -2.48
N MET A 52 2.70 -0.81 -3.21
CA MET A 52 3.24 0.16 -4.16
C MET A 52 4.09 1.23 -3.48
N SER A 53 3.59 1.82 -2.37
CA SER A 53 4.35 2.80 -1.60
C SER A 53 5.67 2.22 -1.11
N ASP A 54 5.64 1.02 -0.53
CA ASP A 54 6.84 0.34 -0.03
C ASP A 54 7.88 0.13 -1.15
N VAL A 55 7.46 -0.32 -2.34
CA VAL A 55 8.37 -0.54 -3.47
C VAL A 55 8.94 0.78 -3.99
N VAL A 56 8.11 1.82 -4.15
CA VAL A 56 8.55 3.13 -4.63
C VAL A 56 9.52 3.78 -3.65
N GLU A 57 9.25 3.73 -2.34
CA GLU A 57 10.14 4.27 -1.32
C GLU A 57 11.50 3.55 -1.31
N ARG A 58 11.53 2.23 -1.50
CA ARG A 58 12.79 1.47 -1.66
C ARG A 58 13.56 1.86 -2.92
N ILE A 59 12.86 2.07 -4.04
CA ILE A 59 13.47 2.55 -5.28
C ILE A 59 14.06 3.95 -5.09
N ASP A 60 13.32 4.86 -4.45
CA ASP A 60 13.73 6.24 -4.18
C ASP A 60 14.93 6.29 -3.23
N SER A 61 14.95 5.46 -2.18
CA SER A 61 16.10 5.30 -1.29
C SER A 61 17.36 4.86 -2.06
N ALA A 62 17.23 3.88 -2.96
CA ALA A 62 18.33 3.43 -3.81
C ALA A 62 18.79 4.50 -4.81
N ALA A 63 17.86 5.23 -5.43
CA ALA A 63 18.17 6.32 -6.35
C ALA A 63 18.90 7.47 -5.64
N ALA A 64 18.47 7.82 -4.42
CA ALA A 64 19.12 8.84 -3.60
C ALA A 64 20.56 8.46 -3.24
N ALA A 65 20.79 7.23 -2.77
CA ALA A 65 22.13 6.74 -2.45
C ALA A 65 23.04 6.72 -3.69
N LEU A 66 22.50 6.29 -4.83
CA LEU A 66 23.20 6.29 -6.11
C LEU A 66 23.59 7.69 -6.57
N ALA A 67 22.71 8.68 -6.41
CA ALA A 67 23.00 10.07 -6.73
C ALA A 67 24.15 10.64 -5.88
N GLN A 68 24.23 10.27 -4.59
CA GLN A 68 25.37 10.66 -3.74
C GLN A 68 26.67 10.02 -4.21
N ARG A 69 26.62 8.74 -4.61
CA ARG A 69 27.78 8.02 -5.15
C ARG A 69 28.30 8.65 -6.45
N MET A 70 27.40 9.02 -7.36
CA MET A 70 27.75 9.66 -8.62
C MET A 70 28.42 11.03 -8.43
N LYS A 71 28.04 11.80 -7.39
CA LYS A 71 28.75 13.04 -7.04
C LYS A 71 30.18 12.77 -6.60
N ALA A 72 30.41 11.69 -5.85
CA ALA A 72 31.75 11.30 -5.40
C ALA A 72 32.60 10.67 -6.51
N GLN A 73 31.98 9.93 -7.44
CA GLN A 73 32.68 9.22 -8.54
C GLN A 73 31.89 9.31 -9.87
N PRO A 74 31.98 10.45 -10.59
CA PRO A 74 31.14 10.74 -11.75
C PRO A 74 31.43 9.93 -13.01
N GLN A 75 32.55 9.21 -13.08
CA GLN A 75 32.99 8.50 -14.31
C GLN A 75 32.59 7.02 -14.38
N GLU A 76 31.83 6.51 -13.40
CA GLU A 76 31.46 5.10 -13.37
C GLU A 76 30.14 4.85 -14.15
N GLY A 77 30.25 4.44 -15.42
CA GLY A 77 29.09 4.19 -16.30
C GLY A 77 28.09 3.17 -15.78
N ARG A 78 28.49 2.28 -14.86
CA ARG A 78 27.60 1.34 -14.15
C ARG A 78 26.55 2.08 -13.29
N LEU A 79 26.91 3.25 -12.74
CA LEU A 79 26.00 4.07 -11.92
C LEU A 79 24.87 4.66 -12.76
N ALA A 80 25.19 5.20 -13.94
CA ALA A 80 24.19 5.76 -14.85
C ALA A 80 23.20 4.68 -15.36
N GLY A 81 23.70 3.48 -15.67
CA GLY A 81 22.87 2.35 -16.07
C GLY A 81 21.92 1.88 -14.97
N LEU A 82 22.37 1.86 -13.71
CA LEU A 82 21.52 1.51 -12.57
C LEU A 82 20.46 2.60 -12.31
N ALA A 83 20.82 3.88 -12.41
CA ALA A 83 19.89 4.99 -12.25
C ALA A 83 18.73 4.91 -13.25
N THR A 84 19.05 4.61 -14.52
CA THR A 84 18.03 4.45 -15.57
C THR A 84 17.09 3.27 -15.29
N LYS A 85 17.61 2.17 -14.73
CA LYS A 85 16.78 1.01 -14.34
C LYS A 85 15.84 1.35 -13.18
N LEU A 86 16.35 2.04 -12.15
CA LEU A 86 15.54 2.49 -11.00
C LEU A 86 14.41 3.42 -11.45
N GLU A 87 14.71 4.39 -12.29
CA GLU A 87 13.71 5.30 -12.89
C GLU A 87 12.67 4.55 -13.73
N ALA A 88 13.10 3.57 -14.55
CA ALA A 88 12.19 2.77 -15.36
C ALA A 88 11.25 1.91 -14.49
N MET A 89 11.73 1.35 -13.37
CA MET A 89 10.90 0.61 -12.43
C MET A 89 9.89 1.53 -11.74
N LYS A 90 10.31 2.69 -11.23
CA LYS A 90 9.40 3.68 -10.61
C LYS A 90 8.30 4.11 -11.58
N LYS A 91 8.66 4.36 -12.84
CA LYS A 91 7.73 4.73 -13.92
C LYS A 91 6.67 3.69 -14.20
N LYS A 92 6.87 2.41 -13.87
CA LYS A 92 5.81 1.39 -14.02
C LYS A 92 4.72 1.54 -12.95
N ILE A 93 5.10 2.00 -11.75
CA ILE A 93 4.20 2.10 -10.60
C ILE A 93 3.49 3.45 -10.56
N VAL A 94 4.24 4.55 -10.67
CA VAL A 94 3.74 5.93 -10.47
C VAL A 94 4.05 6.82 -11.68
N ALA A 95 3.19 7.81 -11.92
CA ALA A 95 3.48 8.88 -12.87
C ALA A 95 4.68 9.70 -12.37
N THR A 96 5.64 9.97 -13.24
CA THR A 96 6.90 10.65 -12.86
C THR A 96 7.05 12.03 -13.49
N LYS A 97 6.13 12.44 -14.36
CA LYS A 97 6.17 13.79 -14.95
C LYS A 97 5.70 14.83 -13.93
N GLU A 98 6.46 15.91 -13.80
CA GLU A 98 6.03 17.10 -13.04
C GLU A 98 4.77 17.69 -13.70
N GLY A 99 3.71 17.89 -12.90
CA GLY A 99 2.41 18.34 -13.42
C GLY A 99 1.21 18.16 -12.49
N GLY A 100 1.36 17.40 -11.39
CA GLY A 100 0.49 17.42 -10.21
C GLY A 100 -0.97 16.96 -10.35
N ALA A 101 -1.56 16.97 -11.55
CA ALA A 101 -2.98 16.67 -11.72
C ALA A 101 -3.36 15.98 -13.05
N ILE A 102 -2.67 16.25 -14.18
CA ILE A 102 -3.01 15.68 -15.50
C ILE A 102 -1.74 15.46 -16.32
N THR A 103 -1.02 14.37 -16.06
CA THR A 103 0.13 13.96 -16.90
C THR A 103 -0.31 13.07 -18.08
N GLY A 104 -1.54 12.54 -18.02
CA GLY A 104 -2.06 11.52 -18.92
C GLY A 104 -1.35 10.16 -18.78
N GLU A 105 -0.45 10.00 -17.82
CA GLU A 105 0.28 8.75 -17.59
C GLU A 105 -0.50 7.86 -16.64
N GLU A 106 -1.22 6.88 -17.17
CA GLU A 106 -1.77 5.81 -16.35
C GLU A 106 -0.71 4.74 -16.07
N ARG A 107 -0.52 4.45 -14.79
CA ARG A 107 0.39 3.44 -14.25
C ARG A 107 -0.37 2.48 -13.35
N ILE A 108 0.34 1.52 -12.74
CA ILE A 108 -0.27 0.56 -11.80
C ILE A 108 -1.09 1.31 -10.73
N ARG A 109 -0.59 2.43 -10.21
CA ARG A 109 -1.31 3.25 -9.22
C ARG A 109 -2.64 3.77 -9.75
N GLU A 110 -2.65 4.45 -10.89
CA GLU A 110 -3.88 5.03 -11.47
C GLU A 110 -4.91 3.95 -11.84
N HIS A 111 -4.46 2.84 -12.41
CA HIS A 111 -5.33 1.70 -12.68
C HIS A 111 -5.92 1.08 -11.41
N THR A 112 -5.16 1.13 -10.31
CA THR A 112 -5.61 0.67 -9.00
C THR A 112 -6.59 1.66 -8.36
N ASP A 113 -6.39 2.97 -8.55
CA ASP A 113 -7.35 4.02 -8.17
C ASP A 113 -8.68 3.85 -8.91
N HIS A 114 -8.65 3.60 -10.23
CA HIS A 114 -9.86 3.29 -11.01
C HIS A 114 -10.58 2.04 -10.50
N LEU A 115 -9.82 0.97 -10.20
CA LEU A 115 -10.38 -0.26 -9.63
C LEU A 115 -11.00 -0.01 -8.24
N TYR A 116 -10.32 0.73 -7.38
CA TYR A 116 -10.80 1.05 -6.04
C TYR A 116 -12.09 1.84 -6.10
N SER A 117 -12.16 2.87 -6.95
CA SER A 117 -13.37 3.66 -7.20
C SER A 117 -14.53 2.78 -7.69
N ALA A 118 -14.27 1.89 -8.66
CA ALA A 118 -15.29 0.97 -9.16
C ALA A 118 -15.80 0.01 -8.07
N LEU A 119 -14.91 -0.52 -7.21
CA LEU A 119 -15.31 -1.35 -6.08
C LEU A 119 -16.16 -0.57 -5.08
N LEU A 120 -15.78 0.65 -4.73
CA LEU A 120 -16.52 1.48 -3.75
C LEU A 120 -17.87 1.97 -4.26
N SER A 121 -18.08 2.03 -5.57
CA SER A 121 -19.36 2.44 -6.16
C SER A 121 -20.50 1.43 -5.96
N TRP A 122 -20.20 0.21 -5.51
CA TRP A 122 -21.16 -0.86 -5.28
C TRP A 122 -20.92 -1.57 -3.96
N GLU A 123 -21.97 -1.74 -3.16
CA GLU A 123 -21.84 -2.32 -1.82
C GLU A 123 -22.05 -3.84 -1.76
N GLY A 124 -22.68 -4.42 -2.79
CA GLY A 124 -22.94 -5.86 -2.90
C GLY A 124 -21.76 -6.64 -3.49
N LYS A 125 -22.03 -7.86 -3.96
CA LYS A 125 -21.00 -8.77 -4.48
C LYS A 125 -20.23 -8.11 -5.64
N PRO A 126 -18.89 -8.03 -5.58
CA PRO A 126 -18.10 -7.49 -6.68
C PRO A 126 -18.27 -8.30 -7.96
N ALA A 127 -18.27 -7.60 -9.10
CA ALA A 127 -18.21 -8.26 -10.39
C ALA A 127 -16.89 -9.03 -10.55
N ARG A 128 -16.96 -10.21 -11.17
CA ARG A 128 -15.79 -11.10 -11.34
C ARG A 128 -14.59 -10.40 -11.99
N TYR A 129 -14.85 -9.56 -13.00
CA TYR A 129 -13.79 -8.85 -13.71
C TYR A 129 -13.00 -7.88 -12.81
N LEU A 130 -13.62 -7.31 -11.76
CA LEU A 130 -12.93 -6.43 -10.81
C LEU A 130 -11.95 -7.23 -9.95
N LEU A 131 -12.34 -8.45 -9.55
CA LEU A 131 -11.47 -9.36 -8.79
C LEU A 131 -10.28 -9.81 -9.63
N GLU A 132 -10.53 -10.20 -10.89
CA GLU A 132 -9.49 -10.57 -11.85
C GLU A 132 -8.55 -9.40 -12.15
N ARG A 133 -9.07 -8.17 -12.22
CA ARG A 133 -8.25 -6.96 -12.38
C ARG A 133 -7.36 -6.70 -11.17
N ALA A 134 -7.85 -6.91 -9.95
CA ALA A 134 -7.05 -6.81 -8.74
C ALA A 134 -5.87 -7.81 -8.76
N GLU A 135 -6.11 -9.03 -9.23
CA GLU A 135 -5.07 -10.05 -9.37
C GLU A 135 -4.06 -9.75 -10.48
N ALA A 136 -4.51 -9.17 -11.59
CA ALA A 136 -3.61 -8.71 -12.64
C ALA A 136 -2.68 -7.60 -12.14
N LEU A 137 -3.23 -6.56 -11.49
CA LEU A 137 -2.44 -5.45 -10.94
C LEU A 137 -1.47 -5.91 -9.85
N GLY A 138 -1.88 -6.88 -9.01
CA GLY A 138 -0.99 -7.49 -8.02
C GLY A 138 0.19 -8.24 -8.66
N ARG A 139 -0.02 -8.91 -9.79
CA ARG A 139 1.07 -9.56 -10.55
C ARG A 139 1.98 -8.53 -11.22
N GLU A 140 1.41 -7.51 -11.86
CA GLU A 140 2.19 -6.41 -12.45
C GLU A 140 3.11 -5.75 -11.40
N LEU A 141 2.62 -5.50 -10.19
CA LEU A 141 3.45 -4.98 -9.09
C LEU A 141 4.51 -5.99 -8.62
N ALA A 142 4.15 -7.28 -8.53
CA ALA A 142 5.08 -8.34 -8.17
C ALA A 142 6.25 -8.45 -9.16
N ASP A 143 6.00 -8.26 -10.45
CA ASP A 143 7.03 -8.24 -11.49
C ASP A 143 8.00 -7.05 -11.28
N VAL A 144 7.49 -5.85 -10.98
CA VAL A 144 8.35 -4.69 -10.65
C VAL A 144 9.18 -4.94 -9.39
N ARG A 145 8.58 -5.55 -8.37
CA ARG A 145 9.32 -5.95 -7.16
C ARG A 145 10.43 -6.95 -7.49
N ALA A 146 10.16 -7.95 -8.32
CA ALA A 146 11.16 -8.92 -8.75
C ALA A 146 12.31 -8.26 -9.53
N GLU A 147 12.01 -7.30 -10.41
CA GLU A 147 13.03 -6.50 -11.11
C GLU A 147 13.91 -5.71 -10.12
N PHE A 148 13.31 -5.15 -9.07
CA PHE A 148 14.05 -4.44 -8.02
C PHE A 148 14.94 -5.37 -7.20
N GLU A 149 14.44 -6.54 -6.80
CA GLU A 149 15.24 -7.56 -6.11
C GLU A 149 16.41 -8.04 -6.97
N ALA A 150 16.23 -8.16 -8.30
CA ALA A 150 17.30 -8.56 -9.21
C ALA A 150 18.47 -7.56 -9.29
N VAL A 151 18.26 -6.28 -8.94
CA VAL A 151 19.34 -5.28 -8.89
C VAL A 151 19.95 -5.10 -7.49
N GLN A 152 19.40 -5.73 -6.45
CA GLN A 152 19.95 -5.67 -5.09
C GLN A 152 21.44 -6.05 -5.00
N PRO A 153 21.93 -7.11 -5.67
CA PRO A 153 23.35 -7.42 -5.63
C PRO A 153 24.24 -6.30 -6.20
N GLN A 154 23.74 -5.56 -7.21
CA GLN A 154 24.46 -4.42 -7.78
C GLN A 154 24.51 -3.25 -6.79
N ILE A 155 23.39 -2.98 -6.09
CA ILE A 155 23.31 -1.96 -5.03
C ILE A 155 24.30 -2.28 -3.90
N GLN A 156 24.35 -3.53 -3.47
CA GLN A 156 25.26 -4.00 -2.41
C GLN A 156 26.73 -3.90 -2.81
N THR A 157 27.07 -4.32 -4.05
CA THR A 157 28.45 -4.22 -4.57
C THR A 157 28.94 -2.77 -4.60
N LEU A 158 28.04 -1.84 -4.88
CA LEU A 158 28.33 -0.41 -4.92
C LEU A 158 28.42 0.25 -3.52
N HIS A 159 28.20 -0.54 -2.44
CA HIS A 159 28.21 -0.09 -1.04
C HIS A 159 27.32 1.14 -0.82
N LEU A 160 26.14 1.14 -1.46
CA LEU A 160 25.17 2.22 -1.30
C LEU A 160 24.50 2.09 0.07
N GLU A 161 24.68 3.08 0.94
CA GLU A 161 23.93 3.16 2.19
C GLU A 161 22.48 3.58 1.88
N LEU A 162 21.57 2.62 1.93
CA LEU A 162 20.15 2.86 1.80
C LEU A 162 19.60 3.43 3.10
N GLN A 163 18.80 4.48 3.02
CA GLN A 163 18.05 4.93 4.18
C GLN A 163 17.03 3.85 4.57
N PRO A 164 16.88 3.55 5.87
CA PRO A 164 15.84 2.64 6.32
C PRO A 164 14.50 3.22 5.92
N VAL A 165 13.74 2.44 5.15
CA VAL A 165 12.39 2.81 4.73
C VAL A 165 11.43 2.26 5.78
N PRO A 166 10.84 3.09 6.65
CA PRO A 166 9.77 2.62 7.52
C PRO A 166 8.58 2.25 6.63
N SER A 167 8.06 1.02 6.72
CA SER A 167 6.86 0.64 5.95
C SER A 167 5.75 1.64 6.26
N SER A 168 5.37 2.47 5.28
CA SER A 168 4.44 3.59 5.49
C SER A 168 3.02 3.09 5.71
N VAL A 169 2.73 1.86 5.29
CA VAL A 169 1.54 1.14 5.73
C VAL A 169 1.92 0.28 6.92
N PRO A 170 1.34 0.49 8.12
CA PRO A 170 1.44 -0.50 9.17
C PRO A 170 0.90 -1.79 8.56
N ARG A 171 1.77 -2.80 8.38
CA ARG A 171 1.37 -4.14 7.93
C ARG A 171 0.16 -4.47 8.77
N MET A 172 -1.04 -4.46 8.18
CA MET A 172 -2.26 -4.64 8.95
C MET A 172 -2.17 -6.06 9.49
N ALA A 173 -1.61 -6.22 10.69
CA ALA A 173 -1.87 -7.36 11.53
C ALA A 173 -3.38 -7.41 11.58
N ALA A 174 -3.94 -8.42 10.90
CA ALA A 174 -5.35 -8.61 10.57
C ALA A 174 -6.22 -7.65 11.33
N ALA A 175 -6.64 -6.56 10.68
CA ALA A 175 -7.34 -5.41 11.26
C ALA A 175 -7.91 -5.74 12.64
N CYS A 176 -7.20 -5.35 13.70
CA CYS A 176 -7.71 -5.43 15.06
C CYS A 176 -8.83 -4.38 15.17
N LEU A 177 -9.96 -4.68 14.52
CA LEU A 177 -11.24 -3.99 14.61
C LEU A 177 -11.80 -4.31 15.99
N LEU A 178 -11.25 -3.67 17.03
CA LEU A 178 -11.82 -3.50 18.38
C LEU A 178 -12.68 -4.65 18.93
N ALA A 179 -12.25 -5.89 18.72
CA ALA A 179 -12.95 -7.08 19.19
C ALA A 179 -11.99 -8.27 19.24
N ARG A 180 -11.05 -8.22 20.19
CA ARG A 180 -10.45 -9.37 20.88
C ARG A 180 -9.54 -8.82 21.96
N GLU A 181 -9.66 -9.38 23.16
CA GLU A 181 -9.02 -8.91 24.39
C GLU A 181 -7.48 -9.05 24.41
N ASP A 182 -6.84 -9.37 23.27
CA ASP A 182 -5.40 -9.66 23.15
C ASP A 182 -4.60 -8.65 22.30
N CYS A 183 -5.09 -7.43 22.08
CA CYS A 183 -4.34 -6.37 21.38
C CYS A 183 -3.70 -5.37 22.37
N ASP A 184 -2.79 -5.84 23.25
CA ASP A 184 -1.90 -4.96 24.04
C ASP A 184 -0.63 -4.65 23.21
N VAL A 185 -0.76 -3.73 22.24
CA VAL A 185 0.41 -3.13 21.60
C VAL A 185 0.99 -2.12 22.58
N ARG A 186 1.87 -2.58 23.46
CA ARG A 186 2.78 -1.69 24.18
C ARG A 186 3.53 -0.87 23.14
N ARG A 187 3.23 0.43 23.09
CA ARG A 187 4.12 1.42 22.48
C ARG A 187 5.42 1.39 23.28
N GLU A 188 6.43 0.66 22.80
CA GLU A 188 7.80 0.94 23.21
C GLU A 188 8.14 2.35 22.71
N GLY A 189 8.00 3.29 23.63
CA GLY A 189 8.41 4.67 23.44
C GLY A 189 9.91 4.71 23.19
N ALA A 190 10.28 5.48 22.18
CA ALA A 190 11.60 6.06 22.07
C ALA A 190 11.95 6.77 23.38
N ALA A 191 12.82 6.17 24.18
CA ALA A 191 13.52 6.84 25.24
C ALA A 191 14.73 7.57 24.63
N ARG A 192 14.78 8.87 24.86
CA ARG A 192 16.03 9.65 24.84
C ARG A 192 16.86 9.33 26.07
#